data_AF-X1B5Q1-F1
#
_entry.id   AF-X1B5Q1-F1
#
_cell.length_a   1.000
_cell.length_b   1.000
_cell.length_c   1.000
_cell.angle_alpha   90.00
_cell.angle_beta   90.00
_cell.angle_gamma   90.00
#
_symmetry.space_group_name_H-M   'P 1'
#
loop_
_entity.id
_entity.type
_entity.pdbx_description
1 polymer ?
#
loop_
_entity_poly.entity_id
_entity_poly.type
_entity_poly.pdbx_seq_one_letter_code
_entity_poly.pdbx_strand_id
1 'polypeptide(L)'
;MEDRIIQELNSSNKRSRLFGLEKIYKLIETGEEQFKKTEEVNNHVHTICSFSPYSPSMAAYLAWKAGLQAVGIMDHDSVSGLLYRINNQIIV
;
A
#
# COMPACT_ATOMS: atom_id res chain seq x y z
N MET A 1 -1.74 -17.24 -0.48
CA MET A 1 -1.05 -16.53 0.63
C MET A 1 -1.06 -15.03 0.39
N GLU A 2 -0.67 -14.63 -0.82
CA GLU A 2 -0.66 -13.25 -1.30
C GLU A 2 -2.03 -12.54 -1.19
N ASP A 3 -3.13 -13.20 -1.62
CA ASP A 3 -4.48 -12.65 -1.48
C ASP A 3 -4.87 -12.29 -0.04
N ARG A 4 -4.37 -13.07 0.94
CA ARG A 4 -4.66 -12.84 2.35
C ARG A 4 -3.90 -11.63 2.89
N ILE A 5 -2.67 -11.41 2.44
CA ILE A 5 -1.87 -10.22 2.77
C ILE A 5 -2.52 -8.97 2.16
N ILE A 6 -2.96 -9.05 0.91
CA ILE A 6 -3.67 -7.96 0.22
C ILE A 6 -4.97 -7.60 0.96
N GLN A 7 -5.76 -8.60 1.37
CA GLN A 7 -6.96 -8.38 2.18
C GLN A 7 -6.65 -7.73 3.53
N GLU A 8 -5.57 -8.15 4.20
CA GLU A 8 -5.13 -7.56 5.47
C GLU A 8 -4.72 -6.09 5.29
N LEU A 9 -3.98 -5.77 4.23
CA LEU A 9 -3.63 -4.40 3.88
C LEU A 9 -4.84 -3.55 3.48
N ASN A 10 -5.85 -4.15 2.85
CA ASN A 10 -7.08 -3.45 2.46
C ASN A 10 -8.07 -3.26 3.64
N SER A 11 -7.77 -3.80 4.81
CA SER A 11 -8.65 -3.73 5.97
C SER A 11 -8.83 -2.32 6.51
N SER A 12 -10.04 -1.97 6.96
CA SER A 12 -10.30 -0.76 7.74
C SER A 12 -9.61 -0.79 9.11
N ASN A 13 -9.28 -1.98 9.63
CA ASN A 13 -8.62 -2.14 10.93
C ASN A 13 -7.11 -1.90 10.82
N LYS A 14 -6.59 -0.91 11.55
CA LYS A 14 -5.15 -0.58 11.58
C LYS A 14 -4.26 -1.75 11.99
N ARG A 15 -4.68 -2.60 12.95
CA ARG A 15 -3.90 -3.76 13.41
C ARG A 15 -3.80 -4.82 12.32
N SER A 16 -4.89 -5.06 11.57
CA SER A 16 -4.87 -5.98 10.43
C SER A 16 -3.90 -5.51 9.35
N ARG A 17 -3.88 -4.21 9.05
CA ARG A 17 -2.92 -3.64 8.09
C ARG A 17 -1.46 -3.77 8.55
N LEU A 18 -1.20 -3.50 9.84
CA LEU A 18 0.12 -3.69 10.46
C LEU A 18 0.59 -5.14 10.35
N PHE A 19 -0.31 -6.10 10.62
CA PHE A 19 -0.02 -7.52 10.54
C PHE A 19 0.31 -7.97 9.11
N GLY A 20 -0.43 -7.48 8.11
CA GLY A 20 -0.13 -7.72 6.70
C GLY A 20 1.24 -7.16 6.31
N LEU A 21 1.56 -5.94 6.76
CA LEU A 21 2.86 -5.31 6.50
C LEU A 21 4.03 -6.08 7.12
N GLU A 22 3.87 -6.59 8.34
CA GLU A 22 4.89 -7.40 9.02
C GLU A 22 5.21 -8.68 8.24
N LYS A 23 4.20 -9.31 7.63
CA LYS A 23 4.40 -10.48 6.77
C LYS A 23 5.17 -10.12 5.51
N ILE A 24 4.82 -8.99 4.86
CA ILE A 24 5.53 -8.50 3.69
C ILE A 24 6.99 -8.25 4.03
N TYR A 25 7.26 -7.56 5.15
CA TYR A 25 8.62 -7.32 5.62
C TYR A 25 9.42 -8.62 5.76
N LYS A 26 8.84 -9.64 6.39
CA LYS A 26 9.47 -10.96 6.54
C LYS A 26 9.77 -11.62 5.20
N LEU A 27 8.84 -11.57 4.24
CA LEU A 27 9.04 -12.15 2.91
C LEU A 27 10.12 -11.42 2.11
N ILE A 28 10.22 -10.09 2.26
CA ILE A 28 11.30 -9.30 1.65
C ILE A 28 12.64 -9.66 2.31
N GLU A 29 12.68 -9.77 3.63
CA GLU A 29 13.88 -10.09 4.40
C GLU A 29 14.43 -11.48 4.08
N THR A 30 13.56 -12.48 3.88
CA THR A 30 13.97 -13.84 3.45
C THR A 30 14.23 -13.95 1.95
N GLY A 31 13.95 -12.89 1.18
CA GLY A 31 14.10 -12.87 -0.28
C GLY A 31 13.05 -13.69 -1.04
N GLU A 32 12.00 -14.15 -0.35
CA GLU A 32 10.86 -14.88 -0.92
C GLU A 32 9.90 -13.97 -1.70
N GLU A 33 9.89 -12.68 -1.38
CA GLU A 33 9.16 -11.67 -2.14
C GLU A 33 10.14 -10.68 -2.78
N GLN A 34 10.11 -10.59 -4.10
CA GLN A 34 10.97 -9.72 -4.87
C GLN A 34 10.15 -8.98 -5.92
N PHE A 35 10.60 -7.78 -6.26
CA PHE A 35 10.03 -6.99 -7.32
C PHE A 35 11.16 -6.52 -8.24
N LYS A 36 10.82 -6.31 -9.51
CA LYS A 36 11.73 -5.70 -10.47
C LYS A 36 11.38 -4.23 -10.58
N LYS A 37 12.29 -3.35 -10.17
CA LYS A 37 12.13 -1.90 -10.37
C LYS A 37 11.95 -1.58 -11.85
N THR A 38 10.98 -0.73 -12.13
CA THR A 38 10.79 -0.07 -13.42
C THR A 38 11.24 1.38 -13.31
N GLU A 39 11.22 2.13 -14.42
CA GLU A 39 11.38 3.59 -14.43
C GLU A 39 10.03 4.32 -14.36
N GLU A 40 8.94 3.57 -14.14
CA GLU A 40 7.58 4.10 -14.15
C GLU A 40 7.21 4.66 -12.78
N VAL A 41 6.39 5.71 -12.83
CA VAL A 41 5.72 6.29 -11.67
C VAL A 41 4.23 6.36 -11.96
N ASN A 42 3.40 6.16 -10.94
CA ASN A 42 1.97 6.45 -11.06
C ASN A 42 1.61 7.51 -10.04
N ASN A 43 1.51 8.77 -10.49
CA ASN A 43 1.23 9.89 -9.61
C ASN A 43 -0.26 10.08 -9.26
N HIS A 44 -1.15 9.24 -9.80
CA HIS A 44 -2.59 9.44 -9.70
C HIS A 44 -3.32 8.14 -9.37
N VAL A 45 -3.36 7.79 -8.08
CA VAL A 45 -4.13 6.67 -7.54
C VAL A 45 -5.19 7.18 -6.57
N HIS A 46 -6.44 6.77 -6.79
CA HIS A 46 -7.56 7.01 -5.88
C HIS A 46 -7.70 5.87 -4.86
N THR A 47 -8.09 6.19 -3.63
CA THR A 47 -8.28 5.22 -2.55
C THR A 47 -9.73 5.19 -2.06
N ILE A 48 -10.01 4.42 -1.01
CA ILE A 48 -11.30 4.45 -0.29
C ILE A 48 -11.67 5.85 0.21
N CYS A 49 -10.71 6.76 0.34
CA CYS A 49 -10.96 8.17 0.66
C CYS A 49 -11.50 8.97 -0.54
N SER A 50 -11.59 8.36 -1.73
CA SER A 50 -12.21 8.93 -2.92
C SER A 50 -12.85 7.87 -3.84
N PHE A 51 -13.74 7.05 -3.27
CA PHE A 51 -14.60 6.12 -4.02
C PHE A 51 -13.88 5.00 -4.80
N SER A 52 -12.69 4.58 -4.36
CA SER A 52 -11.98 3.41 -4.90
C SER A 52 -11.90 2.26 -3.89
N PRO A 53 -11.74 1.00 -4.30
CA PRO A 53 -11.75 -0.15 -3.39
C PRO A 53 -10.42 -0.37 -2.65
N TYR A 54 -9.44 0.52 -2.82
CA TYR A 54 -8.08 0.35 -2.30
C TYR A 54 -7.87 1.20 -1.05
N SER A 55 -7.43 0.58 0.04
CA SER A 55 -6.81 1.31 1.13
C SER A 55 -5.48 1.92 0.67
N PRO A 56 -5.02 3.04 1.26
CA PRO A 56 -3.68 3.58 1.00
C PRO A 56 -2.55 2.55 1.18
N SER A 57 -2.68 1.67 2.17
CA SER A 57 -1.68 0.63 2.46
C SER A 57 -1.66 -0.47 1.38
N MET A 58 -2.82 -0.84 0.84
CA MET A 58 -2.90 -1.76 -0.30
C MET A 58 -2.34 -1.13 -1.57
N ALA A 59 -2.70 0.14 -1.86
CA ALA A 59 -2.23 0.84 -3.04
C ALA A 59 -0.70 0.91 -3.11
N ALA A 60 -0.03 1.24 -2.01
CA ALA A 60 1.42 1.31 -1.97
C ALA A 60 2.10 -0.05 -2.10
N TYR A 61 1.57 -1.09 -1.47
CA TYR A 61 2.12 -2.44 -1.64
C TYR A 61 2.00 -2.92 -3.09
N LEU A 62 0.86 -2.69 -3.74
CA LEU A 62 0.66 -3.06 -5.15
C LEU A 62 1.58 -2.26 -6.07
N ALA A 63 1.80 -0.97 -5.81
CA ALA A 63 2.76 -0.16 -6.54
C ALA A 63 4.20 -0.68 -6.40
N TRP A 64 4.61 -1.02 -5.17
CA TRP A 64 5.91 -1.63 -4.88
C TRP A 64 6.08 -2.98 -5.59
N LYS A 65 5.06 -3.86 -5.52
CA LYS A 65 5.01 -5.15 -6.23
C LYS A 65 5.11 -4.99 -7.75
N ALA A 66 4.43 -3.99 -8.31
CA ALA A 66 4.50 -3.65 -9.73
C ALA A 66 5.85 -3.02 -10.14
N GLY A 67 6.68 -2.67 -9.17
CA GLY A 67 8.01 -2.12 -9.38
C GLY A 67 8.07 -0.63 -9.66
N LEU A 68 7.00 0.10 -9.37
CA LEU A 68 6.98 1.55 -9.53
C LEU A 68 8.02 2.21 -8.61
N GLN A 69 8.67 3.26 -9.10
CA GLN A 69 9.61 4.03 -8.29
C GLN A 69 8.90 4.89 -7.24
N ALA A 70 7.69 5.33 -7.57
CA ALA A 70 6.82 6.10 -6.70
C ALA A 70 5.35 5.91 -7.11
N VAL A 71 4.47 6.09 -6.12
CA VAL A 71 3.03 6.20 -6.33
C VAL A 71 2.53 7.50 -5.69
N GLY A 72 1.52 8.14 -6.28
CA GLY A 72 0.89 9.33 -5.75
C GLY A 72 -0.58 9.03 -5.44
N ILE A 73 -1.00 9.26 -4.20
CA ILE A 73 -2.41 9.17 -3.81
C ILE A 73 -3.08 10.52 -4.07
N MET A 74 -4.11 10.54 -4.91
CA MET A 74 -4.82 11.73 -5.36
C MET A 74 -6.32 11.59 -5.07
N ASP A 75 -6.71 11.65 -3.79
CA ASP A 75 -8.12 11.55 -3.40
C ASP A 75 -8.89 12.85 -3.67
N HIS A 76 -10.18 12.74 -4.05
CA HIS A 76 -11.07 13.87 -4.30
C HIS A 76 -11.23 14.78 -3.07
N ASP A 77 -10.89 16.06 -3.21
CA ASP A 77 -11.09 17.15 -2.26
C ASP A 77 -10.70 16.81 -0.80
N SER A 78 -9.75 15.90 -0.63
CA SER A 78 -9.43 15.28 0.66
C SER A 78 -8.00 14.79 0.69
N VAL A 79 -7.31 15.05 1.79
CA VAL A 79 -6.02 14.43 2.12
C VAL A 79 -6.18 13.32 3.16
N SER A 80 -7.39 12.79 3.32
CA SER A 80 -7.72 11.78 4.34
C SER A 80 -6.93 10.48 4.20
N GLY A 81 -6.37 10.19 3.02
CA GLY A 81 -5.40 9.11 2.83
C GLY A 81 -4.22 9.18 3.82
N LEU A 82 -3.80 10.39 4.25
CA LEU A 82 -2.76 10.58 5.27
C LEU A 82 -3.17 10.12 6.69
N LEU A 83 -4.46 9.89 6.95
CA LEU A 83 -4.92 9.35 8.24
C LEU A 83 -4.75 7.83 8.32
N TYR A 84 -4.58 7.15 7.19
CA TYR A 84 -4.28 5.71 7.11
C TYR A 84 -2.81 5.39 7.43
N ARG A 85 -2.25 6.02 8.46
CA ARG A 85 -0.86 5.85 8.91
C ARG A 85 -0.60 4.48 9.54
N ILE A 86 0.51 3.89 9.14
CA ILE A 86 1.15 2.77 9.80
C ILE A 86 2.47 3.31 10.38
N ASN A 87 2.48 3.64 11.69
CA ASN A 87 3.64 4.15 12.45
C ASN A 87 4.28 5.47 11.98
N ASN A 88 3.58 6.61 12.12
CA ASN A 88 4.05 7.99 11.85
C ASN A 88 4.63 8.29 10.44
N GLN A 89 4.90 7.28 9.63
CA GLN A 89 5.30 7.41 8.24
C GLN A 89 4.05 7.57 7.39
N ILE A 90 4.09 8.60 6.55
CA ILE A 90 3.15 8.76 5.45
C ILE A 90 3.59 7.72 4.41
N ILE A 91 2.65 6.89 4.00
CA ILE A 91 2.83 6.07 2.82
C ILE A 91 2.66 7.04 1.65
N VAL A 92 3.79 7.56 1.14
CA VAL A 92 3.86 8.31 -0.12
C VAL A 92 4.24 7.31 -1.19
#